data_AF-A0A925KHR2-F1
#
_entry.id   AF-A0A925KHR2-F1
#
_cell.length_a   1.000
_cell.length_b   1.000
_cell.length_c   1.000
_cell.angle_alpha   90.00
_cell.angle_beta   90.00
_cell.angle_gamma   90.00
#
_symmetry.space_group_name_H-M   'P 1'
#
loop_
_entity.id
_entity.type
_entity.pdbx_description
1 polymer ?
#
loop_
_entity_poly.entity_id
_entity_poly.type
_entity_poly.pdbx_seq_one_letter_code
_entity_poly.pdbx_strand_id
1 'polypeptide(L)'
;MDSLWLAALFAVFIWWFSTGLVLLLDGLPRTTFRWSLLLSSALTVAALFGLVHTAQQTSLAGAYCAFSCALLVWGWHELTFLTGFITGPRRHALPAGVTGWPRFVASVQAILWHELAILAMGLLIVALTWDAPNQVGTATFVLLWVMRISAKLNLFLGVRNLSEDFLPPHLAYMGSFFRRRRMNLLLPWSVLGGSAAFVVLVLSAL
;
A
#
# COMPACT_ATOMS: atom_id res chain seq x y z
N MET A 1 -24.54 -8.69 13.71
CA MET A 1 -23.40 -9.62 13.74
C MET A 1 -23.15 -10.26 12.38
N ASP A 2 -24.18 -10.70 11.65
CA ASP A 2 -24.04 -11.33 10.33
C ASP A 2 -23.40 -10.42 9.25
N SER A 3 -23.70 -9.12 9.29
CA SER A 3 -23.12 -8.13 8.37
C SER A 3 -21.61 -7.91 8.56
N LEU A 4 -21.11 -7.99 9.80
CA LEU A 4 -19.68 -7.79 10.11
C LEU A 4 -18.85 -8.99 9.64
N TRP A 5 -19.36 -10.21 9.79
CA TRP A 5 -18.69 -11.40 9.29
C TRP A 5 -18.58 -11.40 7.77
N LEU A 6 -19.63 -10.98 7.07
CA LEU A 6 -19.60 -10.85 5.62
C LEU A 6 -18.62 -9.76 5.17
N ALA A 7 -18.56 -8.62 5.88
CA ALA A 7 -17.58 -7.57 5.61
C ALA A 7 -16.14 -8.04 5.85
N ALA A 8 -15.89 -8.77 6.93
CA ALA A 8 -14.59 -9.34 7.24
C ALA A 8 -14.16 -10.37 6.18
N LEU A 9 -15.05 -11.29 5.80
CA LEU A 9 -14.80 -12.27 4.74
C LEU A 9 -14.50 -11.59 3.41
N PHE A 10 -15.29 -10.57 3.05
CA PHE A 10 -15.06 -9.78 1.84
C PHE A 10 -13.70 -9.10 1.86
N ALA A 11 -13.36 -8.42 2.97
CA ALA A 11 -12.08 -7.73 3.14
C ALA A 11 -10.89 -8.70 3.06
N VAL A 12 -10.98 -9.87 3.70
CA VAL A 12 -9.94 -10.91 3.65
C VAL A 12 -9.80 -11.47 2.24
N PHE A 13 -10.92 -11.78 1.58
CA PHE A 13 -10.94 -12.31 0.23
C PHE A 13 -10.31 -11.34 -0.76
N ILE A 14 -10.78 -10.09 -0.80
CA ILE A 14 -10.30 -9.09 -1.76
C ILE A 14 -8.84 -8.70 -1.47
N TRP A 15 -8.42 -8.68 -0.21
CA TRP A 15 -7.03 -8.47 0.17
C TRP A 15 -6.10 -9.57 -0.37
N TRP A 16 -6.44 -10.84 -0.10
CA TRP A 16 -5.65 -11.98 -0.57
C TRP A 16 -5.66 -12.09 -2.09
N PHE A 17 -6.83 -11.87 -2.70
CA PHE A 17 -6.97 -11.89 -4.16
C PHE A 17 -6.15 -10.78 -4.81
N SER A 18 -6.22 -9.54 -4.29
CA SER A 18 -5.44 -8.40 -4.80
C SER A 18 -3.94 -8.66 -4.65
N THR A 19 -3.49 -9.15 -3.50
CA THR A 19 -2.07 -9.48 -3.27
C THR A 19 -1.59 -10.58 -4.22
N GLY A 20 -2.38 -11.65 -4.37
CA GLY A 20 -2.07 -12.73 -5.31
C GLY A 20 -2.01 -12.26 -6.76
N LEU A 21 -2.92 -11.37 -7.16
CA LEU A 21 -2.92 -10.77 -8.50
C LEU A 21 -1.68 -9.91 -8.74
N VAL A 22 -1.27 -9.10 -7.77
CA VAL A 22 -0.05 -8.29 -7.87
C VAL A 22 1.18 -9.18 -8.01
N LEU A 23 1.30 -10.24 -7.22
CA LEU A 23 2.42 -11.20 -7.31
C LEU A 23 2.44 -11.95 -8.65
N LEU A 24 1.27 -12.35 -9.16
CA LEU A 24 1.15 -12.98 -10.46
C LEU A 24 1.60 -12.03 -11.57
N LEU A 25 1.18 -10.77 -11.52
CA LEU A 25 1.55 -9.75 -12.51
C LEU A 25 3.05 -9.41 -12.46
N ASP A 26 3.66 -9.44 -11.27
CA ASP A 26 5.09 -9.24 -11.07
C ASP A 26 5.93 -10.41 -11.62
N GLY A 27 5.40 -11.64 -11.53
CA GLY A 27 6.01 -12.84 -12.11
C GLY A 27 5.94 -12.93 -13.64
N LEU A 28 5.22 -12.04 -14.32
CA LEU A 28 5.10 -12.06 -15.78
C LEU A 28 6.36 -11.53 -16.49
N PRO A 29 6.59 -11.91 -17.76
CA PRO A 29 7.69 -11.38 -18.56
C PRO A 29 7.63 -9.84 -18.68
N ARG A 30 8.79 -9.19 -18.71
CA ARG A 30 8.91 -7.71 -18.80
C ARG A 30 8.20 -7.08 -19.99
N THR A 31 7.97 -7.83 -21.06
CA THR A 31 7.20 -7.37 -22.23
C THR A 31 5.73 -7.11 -21.90
N THR A 32 5.18 -7.83 -20.92
CA THR A 32 3.79 -7.69 -20.47
C THR A 32 3.60 -6.53 -19.49
N PHE A 33 4.67 -6.03 -18.85
CA PHE A 33 4.57 -4.95 -17.86
C PHE A 33 3.90 -3.69 -18.41
N ARG A 34 4.10 -3.36 -19.70
CA ARG A 34 3.43 -2.21 -20.32
C ARG A 34 1.91 -2.40 -20.37
N TRP A 35 1.47 -3.62 -20.70
CA TRP A 35 0.05 -3.97 -20.72
C TRP A 35 -0.55 -4.04 -19.32
N SER A 36 0.17 -4.62 -18.35
CA SER A 36 -0.26 -4.64 -16.95
C SER A 36 -0.40 -3.21 -16.38
N LEU A 37 0.53 -2.31 -16.70
CA LEU A 37 0.45 -0.90 -16.31
C LEU A 37 -0.68 -0.16 -17.02
N LEU A 38 -0.89 -0.39 -18.31
CA LEU A 38 -1.99 0.23 -19.06
C LEU A 38 -3.35 -0.21 -18.51
N LEU A 39 -3.55 -1.51 -18.32
CA LEU A 39 -4.79 -2.05 -17.76
C LEU A 39 -5.01 -1.56 -16.33
N SER A 40 -3.96 -1.57 -15.50
CA SER A 40 -4.05 -1.06 -14.13
C SER A 40 -4.33 0.44 -14.07
N SER A 41 -3.79 1.23 -15.01
CA SER A 41 -4.09 2.67 -15.11
C SER A 41 -5.54 2.91 -15.50
N ALA A 42 -6.06 2.15 -16.48
CA ALA A 42 -7.47 2.23 -16.86
C ALA A 42 -8.40 1.83 -15.69
N LEU A 43 -8.04 0.79 -14.94
CA LEU A 43 -8.75 0.37 -13.74
C LEU A 43 -8.71 1.44 -12.64
N THR A 44 -7.59 2.15 -12.49
CA THR A 44 -7.45 3.25 -11.53
C THR A 44 -8.37 4.42 -11.87
N VAL A 45 -8.43 4.80 -13.15
CA VAL A 45 -9.36 5.85 -13.61
C VAL A 45 -10.81 5.43 -13.35
N ALA A 46 -11.18 4.20 -13.69
CA ALA A 46 -12.51 3.66 -13.40
C ALA A 46 -12.80 3.63 -11.89
N ALA A 47 -11.82 3.28 -11.06
CA ALA A 47 -11.94 3.26 -9.61
C ALA A 47 -12.12 4.67 -9.01
N LEU A 48 -11.46 5.70 -9.57
CA LEU A 48 -11.69 7.09 -9.17
C LEU A 48 -13.12 7.55 -9.49
N PHE A 49 -13.64 7.19 -10.67
CA PHE A 49 -15.05 7.44 -11.00
C PHE A 49 -15.99 6.69 -10.04
N GLY A 50 -15.67 5.44 -9.71
CA GLY A 50 -16.40 4.65 -8.72
C GLY A 50 -16.41 5.29 -7.32
N LEU A 51 -15.28 5.85 -6.87
CA LEU A 51 -15.19 6.57 -5.60
C LEU A 51 -16.08 7.81 -5.59
N VAL A 52 -16.04 8.63 -6.65
CA VAL A 52 -16.90 9.83 -6.75
C VAL A 52 -18.38 9.44 -6.77
N HIS A 53 -18.74 8.38 -7.51
CA HIS A 53 -20.11 7.91 -7.61
C HIS A 53 -20.64 7.34 -6.28
N THR A 54 -19.78 6.64 -5.54
CA THR A 54 -20.13 6.03 -4.24
C THR A 54 -20.02 6.99 -3.07
N ALA A 55 -19.37 8.15 -3.24
CA ALA A 55 -19.17 9.16 -2.21
C ALA A 55 -20.49 9.62 -1.58
N GLN A 56 -21.54 9.79 -2.39
CA GLN A 56 -22.87 10.24 -1.95
C GLN A 56 -23.81 9.08 -1.55
N GLN A 57 -23.34 7.83 -1.60
CA GLN A 57 -24.15 6.66 -1.29
C GLN A 57 -23.86 6.15 0.11
N THR A 58 -24.85 6.20 1.01
CA THR A 58 -24.77 5.64 2.37
C THR A 58 -25.15 4.15 2.44
N SER A 59 -25.35 3.50 1.28
CA SER A 59 -25.72 2.10 1.21
C SER A 59 -24.53 1.18 1.50
N LEU A 60 -24.83 -0.03 1.99
CA LEU A 60 -23.80 -1.07 2.21
C LEU A 60 -23.05 -1.40 0.91
N ALA A 61 -23.74 -1.42 -0.22
CA ALA A 61 -23.13 -1.63 -1.53
C ALA A 61 -22.16 -0.50 -1.90
N GLY A 62 -22.50 0.76 -1.57
CA GLY A 62 -21.63 1.92 -1.75
C GLY A 62 -20.34 1.81 -0.94
N ALA A 63 -20.41 1.29 0.29
CA ALA A 63 -19.23 1.05 1.13
C ALA A 63 -18.29 -0.03 0.53
N TYR A 64 -18.84 -1.17 0.11
CA TYR A 64 -18.05 -2.24 -0.52
C TYR A 64 -17.41 -1.80 -1.85
N CYS A 65 -18.14 -1.02 -2.65
CA CYS A 65 -17.63 -0.48 -3.89
C CYS A 65 -16.51 0.53 -3.63
N ALA A 66 -16.69 1.48 -2.69
CA ALA A 66 -15.66 2.44 -2.31
C ALA A 66 -14.39 1.76 -1.78
N PHE A 67 -14.54 0.72 -0.96
CA PHE A 67 -13.42 -0.10 -0.46
C PHE A 67 -12.66 -0.77 -1.62
N SER A 68 -13.39 -1.38 -2.56
CA SER A 68 -12.81 -2.05 -3.72
C SER A 68 -12.08 -1.07 -4.64
N CYS A 69 -12.67 0.09 -4.88
CA CYS A 69 -12.04 1.15 -5.67
C CYS A 69 -10.75 1.65 -5.01
N ALA A 70 -10.74 1.87 -3.70
CA ALA A 70 -9.52 2.26 -2.98
C ALA A 70 -8.42 1.20 -3.11
N LEU A 71 -8.76 -0.09 -3.03
CA LEU A 71 -7.81 -1.18 -3.26
C LEU A 71 -7.27 -1.21 -4.70
N LEU A 72 -8.10 -0.95 -5.71
CA LEU A 72 -7.67 -0.91 -7.11
C LEU A 72 -6.69 0.23 -7.35
N VAL A 73 -6.99 1.42 -6.83
CA VAL A 73 -6.07 2.58 -6.90
C VAL A 73 -4.75 2.27 -6.19
N TRP A 74 -4.82 1.62 -5.03
CA TRP A 74 -3.63 1.19 -4.31
C TRP A 74 -2.80 0.14 -5.07
N GLY A 75 -3.48 -0.82 -5.71
CA GLY A 75 -2.84 -1.86 -6.53
C GLY A 75 -2.03 -1.28 -7.69
N TRP A 76 -2.49 -0.18 -8.30
CA TRP A 76 -1.71 0.54 -9.31
C TRP A 76 -0.43 1.15 -8.75
N HIS A 77 -0.48 1.76 -7.56
CA HIS A 77 0.74 2.24 -6.90
C HIS A 77 1.72 1.10 -6.65
N GLU A 78 1.24 -0.06 -6.20
CA GLU A 78 2.13 -1.20 -5.96
C GLU A 78 2.75 -1.75 -7.26
N LEU A 79 1.95 -1.88 -8.31
CA LEU A 79 2.44 -2.32 -9.62
C LEU A 79 3.45 -1.33 -10.23
N THR A 80 3.22 -0.02 -10.11
CA THR A 80 4.16 0.99 -10.61
C THR A 80 5.49 1.00 -9.85
N PHE A 81 5.47 0.61 -8.58
CA PHE A 81 6.67 0.41 -7.77
C PHE A 81 7.42 -0.85 -8.18
N LEU A 82 6.74 -2.00 -8.23
CA LEU A 82 7.34 -3.30 -8.57
C LEU A 82 7.92 -3.33 -9.98
N THR A 83 7.21 -2.73 -10.95
CA THR A 83 7.68 -2.61 -12.34
C THR A 83 8.85 -1.61 -12.51
N GLY A 84 9.19 -0.85 -11.48
CA GLY A 84 10.28 0.13 -11.54
C GLY A 84 9.93 1.44 -12.27
N PHE A 85 8.66 1.66 -12.60
CA PHE A 85 8.21 2.85 -13.35
C PHE A 85 8.30 4.11 -12.49
N ILE A 86 7.76 4.05 -11.27
CA ILE A 86 7.83 5.14 -10.27
C ILE A 86 8.75 4.67 -9.14
N THR A 87 10.07 4.77 -9.36
CA THR A 87 11.07 4.59 -8.30
C THR A 87 11.80 5.91 -8.06
N GLY A 88 12.35 6.09 -6.86
CA GLY A 88 13.03 7.32 -6.45
C GLY A 88 14.27 7.68 -7.31
N PRO A 89 14.80 8.89 -7.16
CA PRO A 89 15.96 9.39 -7.91
C PRO A 89 17.23 8.53 -7.76
N ARG A 90 17.36 7.77 -6.66
CA ARG A 90 18.48 6.82 -6.49
C ARG A 90 18.10 5.41 -6.91
N ARG A 91 18.57 5.01 -8.10
CA ARG A 91 18.45 3.65 -8.65
C ARG A 91 19.73 2.80 -8.52
N HIS A 92 20.60 3.14 -7.57
CA HIS A 92 21.92 2.51 -7.39
C HIS A 92 22.04 1.98 -5.96
N ALA A 93 22.78 0.88 -5.79
CA ALA A 93 23.02 0.25 -4.50
C ALA A 93 23.75 1.20 -3.54
N LEU A 94 23.51 1.03 -2.24
CA LEU A 94 24.19 1.82 -1.21
C LEU A 94 25.70 1.54 -1.24
N PRO A 95 26.58 2.55 -1.22
CA PRO A 95 28.02 2.34 -1.10
C PRO A 95 28.35 1.56 0.19
N ALA A 96 29.32 0.64 0.11
CA ALA A 96 29.74 -0.16 1.26
C ALA A 96 30.20 0.74 2.43
N GLY A 97 29.67 0.51 3.62
CA GLY A 97 30.06 1.23 4.85
C GLY A 97 29.19 2.43 5.25
N VAL A 98 28.16 2.80 4.47
CA VAL A 98 27.27 3.92 4.84
C VAL A 98 26.28 3.49 5.94
N THR A 99 26.44 4.06 7.14
CA THR A 99 25.59 3.81 8.30
C THR A 99 24.94 5.10 8.81
N GLY A 100 23.90 4.99 9.66
CA GLY A 100 23.27 6.15 10.31
C GLY A 100 22.40 7.01 9.39
N TRP A 101 22.47 8.34 9.57
CA TRP A 101 21.64 9.32 8.89
C TRP A 101 21.82 9.37 7.35
N PRO A 102 23.04 9.30 6.80
CA PRO A 102 23.23 9.24 5.34
C PRO A 102 22.57 8.03 4.69
N ARG A 103 22.48 6.89 5.40
CA ARG A 103 21.74 5.70 4.96
C ARG A 103 20.24 5.95 4.92
N PHE A 104 19.70 6.66 5.93
CA PHE A 104 18.28 7.01 5.98
C PHE A 104 17.90 7.91 4.80
N VAL A 105 18.65 8.99 4.58
CA VAL A 105 18.41 9.91 3.45
C VAL A 105 18.49 9.17 2.11
N ALA A 106 19.49 8.30 1.94
CA ALA A 106 19.62 7.48 0.74
C ALA A 106 18.43 6.51 0.53
N SER A 107 17.92 5.92 1.62
CA SER A 107 16.76 5.01 1.58
C SER A 107 15.48 5.78 1.20
N VAL A 108 15.27 6.97 1.77
CA VAL A 108 14.15 7.85 1.43
C VAL A 108 14.25 8.28 -0.04
N GLN A 109 15.44 8.65 -0.51
CA GLN A 109 15.68 9.01 -1.91
C GLN A 109 15.43 7.84 -2.88
N ALA A 110 15.49 6.58 -2.45
CA ALA A 110 15.16 5.44 -3.31
C ALA A 110 13.65 5.28 -3.52
N ILE A 111 12.81 5.80 -2.61
CA ILE A 111 11.35 5.65 -2.63
C ILE A 111 10.58 6.96 -2.79
N LEU A 112 11.25 8.12 -2.79
CA LEU A 112 10.63 9.44 -2.67
C LEU A 112 9.53 9.70 -3.71
N TRP A 113 9.79 9.44 -5.00
CA TRP A 113 8.81 9.68 -6.06
C TRP A 113 7.53 8.84 -5.89
N HIS A 114 7.69 7.62 -5.39
CA HIS A 114 6.57 6.73 -5.14
C HIS A 114 5.73 7.19 -3.94
N GLU A 115 6.37 7.62 -2.86
CA GLU A 115 5.67 8.20 -1.71
C GLU A 115 4.93 9.50 -2.07
N LEU A 116 5.58 10.36 -2.86
CA LEU A 116 4.93 11.59 -3.36
C LEU A 116 3.73 11.27 -4.25
N ALA A 117 3.82 10.23 -5.10
CA ALA A 117 2.70 9.80 -5.91
C ALA A 117 1.54 9.28 -5.06
N ILE A 118 1.81 8.48 -4.02
CA ILE A 118 0.77 8.01 -3.08
C ILE A 118 0.14 9.20 -2.35
N LEU A 119 0.94 10.16 -1.89
CA LEU A 119 0.45 11.33 -1.20
C LEU A 119 -0.41 12.21 -2.10
N ALA A 120 0.00 12.44 -3.35
CA ALA A 120 -0.79 13.17 -4.34
C ALA A 120 -2.14 12.48 -4.62
N MET A 121 -2.13 11.16 -4.78
CA MET A 121 -3.35 10.38 -4.98
C MET A 121 -4.25 10.40 -3.74
N GLY A 122 -3.68 10.32 -2.54
CA GLY A 122 -4.42 10.43 -1.29
C GLY A 122 -5.11 11.79 -1.15
N LEU A 123 -4.39 12.88 -1.45
CA LEU A 123 -4.97 14.23 -1.48
C LEU A 123 -6.08 14.35 -2.53
N LEU A 124 -5.91 13.74 -3.71
CA LEU A 124 -6.96 13.72 -4.72
C LEU A 124 -8.21 12.99 -4.22
N ILE A 125 -8.07 11.80 -3.62
CA ILE A 125 -9.20 11.05 -3.06
C ILE A 125 -9.90 11.86 -1.95
N VAL A 126 -9.13 12.47 -1.04
CA VAL A 126 -9.67 13.33 0.02
C VAL A 126 -10.42 14.53 -0.57
N ALA A 127 -9.89 15.18 -1.62
CA ALA A 127 -10.56 16.28 -2.28
C ALA A 127 -11.85 15.85 -2.99
N LEU A 128 -11.85 14.68 -3.63
CA LEU A 128 -13.00 14.12 -4.34
C LEU A 128 -14.12 13.62 -3.40
N THR A 129 -13.77 13.25 -2.18
CA THR A 129 -14.70 12.71 -1.16
C THR A 129 -14.89 13.70 0.00
N TRP A 130 -14.43 14.95 -0.16
CA TRP A 130 -14.56 15.98 0.85
C TRP A 130 -16.05 16.26 1.11
N ASP A 131 -16.44 16.30 2.38
CA ASP A 131 -17.84 16.50 2.81
C ASP A 131 -18.84 15.42 2.33
N ALA A 132 -18.33 14.30 1.82
CA ALA A 132 -19.18 13.20 1.38
C ALA A 132 -19.55 12.26 2.55
N PRO A 133 -20.77 11.70 2.58
CA PRO A 133 -21.21 10.83 3.65
C PRO A 133 -20.47 9.48 3.68
N ASN A 134 -19.97 9.00 2.54
CA ASN A 134 -19.21 7.75 2.47
C ASN A 134 -17.70 8.00 2.47
N GLN A 135 -17.09 7.86 3.65
CA GLN A 135 -15.65 8.02 3.85
C GLN A 135 -14.87 6.69 3.77
N VAL A 136 -15.53 5.57 3.42
CA VAL A 136 -14.90 4.24 3.46
C VAL A 136 -13.70 4.15 2.52
N GLY A 137 -13.81 4.69 1.30
CA GLY A 137 -12.71 4.70 0.34
C GLY A 137 -11.49 5.47 0.84
N THR A 138 -11.73 6.66 1.38
CA THR A 138 -10.68 7.55 1.93
C THR A 138 -10.01 6.92 3.15
N ALA A 139 -10.80 6.41 4.10
CA ALA A 139 -10.29 5.72 5.27
C ALA A 139 -9.46 4.49 4.88
N THR A 140 -9.91 3.71 3.90
CA THR A 140 -9.18 2.54 3.38
C THR A 140 -7.84 2.95 2.80
N PHE A 141 -7.81 3.98 1.94
CA PHE A 141 -6.57 4.44 1.32
C PHE A 141 -5.57 4.98 2.36
N VAL A 142 -6.04 5.79 3.31
CA VAL A 142 -5.20 6.32 4.40
C VAL A 142 -4.67 5.20 5.28
N LEU A 143 -5.50 4.22 5.63
CA LEU A 143 -5.09 3.07 6.43
C LEU A 143 -3.98 2.27 5.72
N LEU A 144 -4.15 2.00 4.42
CA LEU A 144 -3.13 1.33 3.61
C LEU A 144 -1.83 2.13 3.56
N TRP A 145 -1.93 3.46 3.43
CA TRP A 145 -0.76 4.35 3.45
C TRP A 145 0.00 4.32 4.77
N VAL A 146 -0.70 4.45 5.89
CA VAL A 146 -0.10 4.37 7.24
C VAL A 146 0.54 3.00 7.47
N MET A 147 -0.14 1.92 7.09
CA MET A 147 0.37 0.56 7.19
C MET A 147 1.64 0.37 6.32
N ARG A 148 1.68 0.95 5.11
CA ARG A 148 2.86 0.91 4.24
C ARG A 148 4.03 1.68 4.82
N ILE A 149 3.82 2.88 5.36
CA ILE A 149 4.88 3.66 6.03
C ILE A 149 5.41 2.86 7.23
N SER A 150 4.52 2.31 8.05
CA SER A 150 4.88 1.45 9.19
C SER A 150 5.72 0.25 8.76
N ALA A 151 5.34 -0.45 7.69
CA ALA A 151 6.09 -1.57 7.14
C ALA A 151 7.49 -1.14 6.66
N LYS A 152 7.60 -0.02 5.94
CA LYS A 152 8.89 0.51 5.44
C LYS A 152 9.81 0.93 6.58
N LEU A 153 9.30 1.59 7.61
CA LEU A 153 10.07 1.95 8.80
C LEU A 153 10.56 0.70 9.55
N ASN A 154 9.69 -0.31 9.69
CA ASN A 154 10.08 -1.59 10.28
C ASN A 154 11.16 -2.30 9.46
N LEU A 155 11.06 -2.32 8.13
CA LEU A 155 12.10 -2.84 7.23
C LEU A 155 13.43 -2.08 7.34
N PHE A 156 13.39 -0.75 7.44
CA PHE A 156 14.58 0.09 7.57
C PHE A 156 15.34 -0.13 8.89
N LEU A 157 14.60 -0.24 10.00
CA LEU A 157 15.15 -0.48 11.33
C LEU A 157 15.55 -1.94 11.56
N GLY A 158 14.85 -2.84 10.86
CA GLY A 158 15.23 -4.21 10.60
C GLY A 158 14.27 -5.25 11.14
N VAL A 159 13.94 -6.22 10.29
CA VAL A 159 13.01 -7.32 10.59
C VAL A 159 13.71 -8.67 10.40
N ARG A 160 13.18 -9.72 11.04
CA ARG A 160 13.70 -11.09 10.93
C ARG A 160 13.45 -11.70 9.56
N ASN A 161 12.24 -11.50 9.03
CA ASN A 161 11.81 -12.09 7.77
C ASN A 161 11.91 -11.04 6.67
N LEU A 162 13.12 -10.86 6.13
CA LEU A 162 13.31 -10.12 4.90
C LEU A 162 12.92 -11.05 3.75
N SER A 163 11.73 -10.84 3.19
CA SER A 163 11.23 -11.50 1.98
C SER A 163 12.00 -11.02 0.74
N GLU A 164 13.33 -11.07 0.77
CA GLU A 164 14.22 -10.67 -0.33
C GLU A 164 13.94 -11.49 -1.60
N ASP A 165 13.47 -12.74 -1.46
CA ASP A 165 13.09 -13.62 -2.57
C ASP A 165 11.84 -13.14 -3.33
N PHE A 166 11.05 -12.23 -2.75
CA PHE A 166 9.89 -11.61 -3.41
C PHE A 166 10.25 -10.30 -4.11
N LEU A 167 11.50 -9.83 -4.02
CA LEU A 167 11.92 -8.64 -4.76
C LEU A 167 12.27 -9.04 -6.20
N PRO A 168 11.73 -8.35 -7.20
CA PRO A 168 12.11 -8.56 -8.58
C PRO A 168 13.62 -8.40 -8.79
N PRO A 169 14.26 -9.14 -9.73
CA PRO A 169 15.70 -9.08 -9.97
C PRO A 169 16.24 -7.67 -10.24
N HIS A 170 15.44 -6.77 -10.83
CA HIS A 170 15.83 -5.35 -11.03
C HIS A 170 15.73 -4.48 -9.78
N LEU A 171 14.98 -4.88 -8.76
CA LEU A 171 14.88 -4.19 -7.47
C LEU A 171 15.78 -4.81 -6.40
N ALA A 172 16.59 -5.81 -6.74
CA ALA A 172 17.54 -6.44 -5.82
C ALA A 172 18.48 -5.43 -5.14
N TYR A 173 18.80 -4.31 -5.79
CA TYR A 173 19.58 -3.21 -5.20
C TYR A 173 18.89 -2.58 -3.97
N MET A 174 17.55 -2.60 -3.89
CA MET A 174 16.80 -2.12 -2.72
C MET A 174 17.05 -2.98 -1.49
N GLY A 175 17.37 -4.27 -1.67
CA GLY A 175 17.78 -5.15 -0.59
C GLY A 175 18.98 -4.63 0.20
N SER A 176 19.90 -3.89 -0.45
CA SER A 176 21.07 -3.28 0.21
C SER A 176 20.71 -2.21 1.26
N PHE A 177 19.49 -1.66 1.20
CA PHE A 177 19.00 -0.66 2.16
C PHE A 177 18.33 -1.31 3.38
N PHE A 178 17.92 -2.58 3.27
CA PHE A 178 17.26 -3.29 4.35
C PHE A 178 18.27 -3.85 5.36
N ARG A 179 17.87 -3.88 6.64
CA ARG A 179 18.70 -4.42 7.72
C ARG A 179 18.05 -5.70 8.24
N ARG A 180 18.76 -6.83 8.21
CA ARG A 180 18.31 -8.02 8.96
C ARG A 180 18.59 -7.79 10.44
N ARG A 181 17.54 -7.75 11.27
CA ARG A 181 17.67 -7.63 12.74
C ARG A 181 16.65 -8.55 13.42
N ARG A 182 17.05 -9.18 14.54
CA ARG A 182 16.17 -10.12 15.26
C ARG A 182 14.92 -9.47 15.86
N MET A 183 14.99 -8.19 16.22
CA MET A 183 13.88 -7.42 16.76
C MET A 183 14.14 -5.93 16.54
N ASN A 184 13.09 -5.18 16.20
CA ASN A 184 13.08 -3.72 16.21
C ASN A 184 12.12 -3.22 17.29
N LEU A 185 12.47 -2.14 17.98
CA LEU A 185 11.66 -1.55 19.04
C LEU A 185 10.31 -1.00 18.52
N LEU A 186 10.20 -0.63 17.23
CA LEU A 186 8.92 -0.19 16.68
C LEU A 186 7.93 -1.33 16.43
N LEU A 187 8.39 -2.58 16.28
CA LEU A 187 7.52 -3.71 15.99
C LEU A 187 6.42 -3.91 17.06
N PRO A 188 6.75 -3.97 18.38
CA PRO A 188 5.71 -4.07 19.41
C PRO A 188 4.78 -2.86 19.44
N TRP A 189 5.27 -1.64 19.19
CA TRP A 189 4.42 -0.44 19.13
C TRP A 189 3.46 -0.44 17.94
N SER A 190 3.92 -0.87 16.76
CA SER A 190 3.07 -1.01 15.57
C SER A 190 1.97 -2.05 15.80
N VAL A 191 2.31 -3.19 16.42
CA VAL A 191 1.34 -4.24 16.73
C VAL A 191 0.34 -3.75 17.77
N LEU A 192 0.82 -3.17 18.88
CA LEU A 192 -0.05 -2.62 19.92
C LEU A 192 -0.98 -1.52 19.40
N GLY A 193 -0.46 -0.60 18.58
CA GLY A 193 -1.26 0.46 17.97
C GLY A 193 -2.34 -0.08 17.02
N GLY A 194 -1.97 -1.05 16.16
CA GLY A 194 -2.93 -1.71 15.28
C GLY A 194 -4.00 -2.51 16.05
N SER A 195 -3.60 -3.24 17.09
CA SER A 195 -4.53 -3.96 17.96
C SER A 195 -5.45 -3.02 18.73
N ALA A 196 -4.94 -1.91 19.25
CA ALA A 196 -5.75 -0.92 19.95
C ALA A 196 -6.77 -0.26 19.01
N ALA A 197 -6.35 0.14 17.81
CA ALA A 197 -7.27 0.68 16.80
C ALA A 197 -8.35 -0.33 16.41
N PHE A 198 -7.99 -1.61 16.25
CA PHE A 198 -8.96 -2.68 16.01
C PHE A 198 -9.96 -2.82 17.15
N VAL A 199 -9.50 -2.85 18.41
CA VAL A 199 -10.38 -2.93 19.58
C VAL A 199 -11.33 -1.74 19.64
N VAL A 200 -10.84 -0.52 19.42
CA VAL A 200 -11.69 0.69 19.37
C VAL A 200 -12.76 0.59 18.28
N LEU A 201 -12.38 0.14 17.09
CA LEU A 201 -13.32 -0.04 15.98
C LEU A 201 -14.39 -1.10 16.31
N VAL A 202 -14.01 -2.23 16.90
CA VAL A 202 -14.95 -3.28 17.32
C VAL A 202 -15.89 -2.77 18.41
N LEU A 203 -15.36 -2.07 19.42
CA LEU A 203 -16.17 -1.50 20.50
C LEU A 203 -17.14 -0.42 19.99
N SER A 204 -16.75 0.36 18.98
CA SER A 204 -17.64 1.34 18.36
C SER A 204 -18.73 0.74 17.47
N ALA A 205 -18.57 -0.53 17.07
CA ALA A 205 -19.48 -1.25 16.20
C ALA A 205 -20.44 -2.21 16.95
N LEU A 206 -20.24 -2.39 18.26
CA LEU A 206 -21.12 -3.14 19.18
C LEU A 206 -22.15 -2.19 19.80
#